data_AF-A0A0B1TTG0-F1
#
_entry.id   AF-A0A0B1TTG0-F1
#
_cell.length_a   1.000
_cell.length_b   1.000
_cell.length_c   1.000
_cell.angle_alpha   90.00
_cell.angle_beta   90.00
_cell.angle_gamma   90.00
#
_symmetry.space_group_name_H-M   'P 1'
#
loop_
_entity.id
_entity.type
_entity.pdbx_description
1 polymer ?
#
loop_
_entity_poly.entity_id
_entity_poly.type
_entity_poly.pdbx_seq_one_letter_code
_entity_poly.pdbx_strand_id
1 'polypeptide(L)'
;MIRQIAQIIGHETKYGGVLSSVRTIGIEEGPAGLFSGLVPQIAGEIVIVFGTAALLYAAERAIVHAGFYEKRDEKSVKEVEDLRKFSSLAIPFVMSSFGYPYQVVSTVMAVAGSGLAVSFLPYAPSFVNWHSAWDYLTPHGLKRGARLFLREQTGAVSVGPDHQLYASNKFFA
;
A
#
# COMPACT_ATOMS: atom_id res chain seq x y z
N MET A 1 -14.39 -2.77 -6.52
CA MET A 1 -13.71 -1.45 -6.65
C MET A 1 -12.32 -1.61 -7.30
N ILE A 2 -11.31 -2.24 -6.67
CA ILE A 2 -9.95 -2.35 -7.25
C ILE A 2 -9.96 -2.99 -8.65
N ARG A 3 -10.70 -4.10 -8.84
CA ARG A 3 -10.85 -4.75 -10.16
C ARG A 3 -11.58 -3.90 -11.19
N GLN A 4 -12.48 -3.02 -10.76
CA GLN A 4 -13.16 -2.07 -11.63
C GLN A 4 -12.26 -0.90 -12.03
N ILE A 5 -11.23 -0.60 -11.23
CA ILE A 5 -10.17 0.34 -11.63
C ILE A 5 -9.22 -0.36 -12.62
N ALA A 6 -8.90 -1.63 -12.37
CA ALA A 6 -8.06 -2.43 -13.26
C ALA A 6 -8.67 -2.61 -14.66
N GLN A 7 -9.99 -2.82 -14.78
CA GLN A 7 -10.65 -2.99 -16.09
C GLN A 7 -10.56 -1.74 -16.97
N ILE A 8 -10.45 -0.54 -16.37
CA ILE A 8 -10.29 0.72 -17.13
C ILE A 8 -8.96 0.71 -17.89
N ILE A 9 -7.92 0.15 -17.29
CA ILE A 9 -6.59 0.04 -17.90
C ILE A 9 -6.61 -0.93 -19.09
N GLY A 10 -7.37 -2.02 -18.98
CA GLY A 10 -7.53 -3.02 -20.04
C GLY A 10 -8.59 -2.68 -21.11
N HIS A 11 -9.33 -1.57 -20.95
CA HIS A 11 -10.53 -1.27 -21.73
C HIS A 11 -11.58 -2.42 -21.72
N GLU A 12 -11.70 -3.11 -20.59
CA GLU A 12 -12.60 -4.27 -20.39
C GLU A 12 -13.87 -3.84 -19.65
N THR A 13 -15.01 -4.48 -19.96
CA THR A 13 -16.33 -4.16 -19.36
C THR A 13 -16.86 -5.27 -18.43
N LYS A 14 -15.97 -6.15 -17.93
CA LYS A 14 -16.31 -7.34 -17.14
C LYS A 14 -17.08 -7.03 -15.84
N TYR A 15 -16.74 -5.93 -15.17
CA TYR A 15 -17.28 -5.55 -13.86
C TYR A 15 -18.11 -4.25 -13.94
N GLY A 16 -19.29 -4.34 -14.58
CA GLY A 16 -20.19 -3.20 -14.81
C GLY A 16 -21.01 -2.71 -13.60
N GLY A 17 -21.17 -3.53 -12.54
CA GLY A 17 -21.94 -3.15 -11.34
C GLY A 17 -21.49 -3.90 -10.10
N VAL A 18 -21.71 -3.36 -8.89
CA VAL A 18 -21.18 -3.92 -7.63
C VAL A 18 -21.71 -5.34 -7.37
N LEU A 19 -23.03 -5.52 -7.40
CA LEU A 19 -23.69 -6.83 -7.18
C LEU A 19 -23.34 -7.83 -8.28
N SER A 20 -23.34 -7.38 -9.55
CA SER A 20 -22.94 -8.21 -10.68
C SER A 20 -21.49 -8.68 -10.55
N SER A 21 -20.59 -7.80 -10.09
CA SER A 21 -19.18 -8.13 -9.92
C SER A 21 -18.98 -9.19 -8.84
N VAL A 22 -19.64 -9.06 -7.69
CA VAL A 22 -19.56 -10.08 -6.63
C VAL A 22 -20.04 -11.44 -7.14
N ARG A 23 -21.13 -11.47 -7.91
CA ARG A 23 -21.64 -12.70 -8.53
C ARG A 23 -20.63 -13.30 -9.52
N THR A 24 -20.08 -12.49 -10.43
CA THR A 24 -19.09 -12.95 -11.42
C THR A 24 -17.87 -13.54 -10.74
N ILE A 25 -17.35 -12.90 -9.69
CA ILE A 25 -16.20 -13.40 -8.93
C ILE A 25 -16.53 -14.74 -8.26
N GLY A 26 -17.68 -14.85 -7.61
CA GLY A 26 -18.10 -16.08 -6.95
C GLY A 26 -18.27 -17.27 -7.90
N ILE A 27 -18.61 -17.01 -9.17
CA ILE A 27 -18.78 -18.05 -10.20
C ILE A 27 -17.44 -18.43 -10.84
N GLU A 28 -16.60 -17.46 -11.19
CA GLU A 28 -15.36 -17.71 -11.96
C GLU A 28 -14.16 -18.09 -11.09
N GLU A 29 -14.02 -17.48 -9.91
CA GLU A 29 -12.86 -17.65 -9.03
C GLU A 29 -13.22 -18.36 -7.71
N GLY A 30 -14.51 -18.60 -7.50
CA GLY A 30 -15.05 -19.15 -6.26
C GLY A 30 -15.05 -18.14 -5.11
N PRO A 31 -15.48 -18.58 -3.91
CA PRO A 31 -15.56 -17.71 -2.73
C PRO A 31 -14.18 -17.22 -2.25
N ALA A 32 -13.11 -17.96 -2.54
CA ALA A 32 -11.74 -17.55 -2.20
C ALA A 32 -11.29 -16.30 -2.97
N GLY A 33 -11.78 -16.10 -4.20
CA GLY A 33 -11.46 -14.91 -5.02
C GLY A 33 -11.91 -13.60 -4.37
N LEU A 34 -13.01 -13.63 -3.60
CA LEU A 34 -13.51 -12.46 -2.85
C LEU A 34 -12.57 -12.03 -1.72
N PHE A 35 -11.78 -12.96 -1.18
CA PHE A 35 -10.84 -12.72 -0.08
C PHE A 35 -9.38 -12.68 -0.54
N SER A 36 -9.13 -12.67 -1.85
CA SER A 36 -7.79 -12.52 -2.40
C SER A 36 -7.19 -11.17 -2.00
N GLY A 37 -6.12 -11.18 -1.21
CA GLY A 37 -5.49 -9.98 -0.65
C GLY A 37 -5.93 -9.61 0.77
N LEU A 38 -6.89 -10.33 1.37
CA LEU A 38 -7.33 -10.03 2.75
C LEU A 38 -6.21 -10.19 3.78
N VAL A 39 -5.41 -11.25 3.67
CA VAL A 39 -4.31 -11.54 4.60
C VAL A 39 -3.28 -10.41 4.67
N PRO A 40 -2.66 -9.96 3.56
CA PRO A 40 -1.73 -8.83 3.60
C PRO A 40 -2.41 -7.54 4.05
N GLN A 41 -3.71 -7.31 3.74
CA GLN A 41 -4.43 -6.14 4.24
C GLN A 41 -4.50 -6.13 5.76
N ILE A 42 -4.94 -7.23 6.38
CA ILE A 42 -5.07 -7.34 7.84
C ILE A 42 -3.70 -7.20 8.50
N ALA A 43 -2.66 -7.84 7.95
CA ALA A 43 -1.30 -7.69 8.46
C ALA A 43 -0.82 -6.23 8.45
N GLY A 44 -1.05 -5.51 7.35
CA GLY A 44 -0.73 -4.09 7.22
C GLY A 44 -1.48 -3.23 8.24
N GLU A 45 -2.78 -3.43 8.41
CA GLU A 45 -3.60 -2.69 9.39
C GLU A 45 -3.14 -2.96 10.83
N ILE A 46 -2.81 -4.21 11.18
CA ILE A 46 -2.27 -4.54 12.51
C ILE A 46 -0.97 -3.78 12.77
N VAL A 47 -0.06 -3.74 11.79
CA VAL A 47 1.22 -3.01 11.92
C VAL A 47 0.98 -1.51 12.12
N ILE A 48 0.06 -0.90 11.35
CA ILE A 48 -0.27 0.52 11.48
C ILE A 48 -0.89 0.80 12.86
N VAL A 49 -1.92 0.06 13.25
CA VAL A 49 -2.66 0.32 14.50
C VAL A 49 -1.75 0.09 15.71
N PHE A 50 -1.05 -1.04 15.74
CA PHE A 50 -0.15 -1.34 16.85
C PHE A 50 1.03 -0.37 16.90
N GLY A 51 1.63 -0.06 15.74
CA GLY A 51 2.75 0.86 15.64
C GLY A 51 2.37 2.30 16.01
N THR A 52 1.19 2.78 15.59
CA THR A 52 0.71 4.12 15.97
C THR A 52 0.41 4.21 17.45
N ALA A 53 -0.25 3.20 18.02
CA ALA A 53 -0.52 3.15 19.46
C ALA A 53 0.77 3.09 20.30
N ALA A 54 1.73 2.24 19.90
CA ALA A 54 3.01 2.09 20.58
C ALA A 54 3.84 3.39 20.54
N LEU A 55 3.92 4.04 19.38
CA LEU A 55 4.65 5.30 19.23
C LEU A 55 3.96 6.45 19.97
N LEU A 56 2.63 6.53 19.94
CA LEU A 56 1.91 7.58 20.65
C LEU A 56 2.10 7.45 22.16
N TYR A 57 2.00 6.22 22.68
CA TYR A 57 2.30 5.93 24.08
C TYR A 57 3.74 6.27 24.45
N ALA A 58 4.71 5.92 23.59
CA ALA A 58 6.11 6.27 23.81
C ALA A 58 6.34 7.79 23.81
N ALA A 59 5.68 8.53 22.90
CA ALA A 59 5.76 9.99 22.82
C ALA A 59 5.16 10.66 24.07
N GLU A 60 3.97 10.23 24.50
CA GLU A 60 3.34 10.75 25.73
C GLU A 60 4.22 10.47 26.95
N ARG A 61 4.81 9.27 27.04
CA ARG A 61 5.71 8.91 28.14
C ARG A 61 7.01 9.72 28.13
N ALA A 62 7.57 10.01 26.96
CA ALA A 62 8.76 10.84 26.81
C ALA A 62 8.48 12.29 27.25
N ILE A 63 7.32 12.85 26.89
CA ILE A 63 6.89 14.20 27.31
C ILE A 63 6.77 14.28 28.83
N VAL A 64 6.17 13.27 29.46
CA VAL A 64 6.03 13.21 30.93
C VAL A 64 7.40 13.09 31.61
N HIS A 65 8.28 12.21 31.11
CA HIS A 65 9.59 11.99 31.74
C HIS A 65 10.56 13.16 31.56
N ALA A 66 10.41 13.95 30.49
CA ALA A 66 11.20 15.15 30.25
C ALA A 66 10.80 16.35 31.15
N GLY A 67 9.84 16.18 32.07
CA GLY A 67 9.50 17.18 33.07
C GLY A 67 8.74 18.40 32.53
N PHE A 68 8.23 18.34 31.30
CA PHE A 68 7.44 19.42 30.68
C PHE A 68 6.14 19.73 31.47
N TYR A 69 5.67 18.80 32.30
CA TYR A 69 4.52 18.99 33.18
C TYR A 69 4.82 19.76 34.47
N GLU A 70 6.09 19.83 34.90
CA GLU A 70 6.47 20.34 36.23
C GLU A 70 6.75 21.86 36.20
N LYS A 71 7.12 22.41 35.04
CA LYS A 71 7.21 23.86 34.83
C LYS A 71 5.80 24.42 34.55
N ARG A 72 5.08 24.89 35.58
CA ARG A 72 3.81 25.63 35.43
C ARG A 72 4.05 27.06 34.94
N ASP A 73 4.24 27.24 33.64
CA ASP A 73 4.15 28.54 32.98
C ASP A 73 3.15 28.42 31.82
N GLU A 74 2.39 29.47 31.48
CA GLU A 74 1.43 29.40 30.34
C GLU A 74 2.10 29.01 29.02
N LYS A 75 3.42 29.23 28.89
CA LYS A 75 4.22 28.89 27.72
C LYS A 75 4.53 27.39 27.59
N SER A 76 4.80 26.70 28.69
CA SER A 76 5.11 25.25 28.66
C SER A 76 3.88 24.41 28.33
N VAL A 77 2.69 24.84 28.77
CA VAL A 77 1.42 24.18 28.44
C VAL A 77 1.15 24.25 26.93
N LYS A 78 1.41 25.39 26.30
CA LYS A 78 1.29 25.56 24.84
C LYS A 78 2.28 24.69 24.06
N GLU A 79 3.53 24.60 24.51
CA GLU A 79 4.54 23.72 23.88
C GLU A 79 4.14 22.24 23.94
N VAL A 80 3.61 21.77 25.08
CA VAL A 80 3.12 20.38 25.21
C VAL A 80 1.93 20.11 24.29
N GLU A 81 1.01 21.07 24.16
CA GLU A 81 -0.14 20.94 23.27
C GLU A 81 0.29 20.87 21.80
N ASP A 82 1.24 21.71 21.39
CA ASP A 82 1.79 21.73 20.03
C ASP A 82 2.57 20.44 19.72
N LEU A 83 3.35 19.93 20.67
CA LEU A 83 4.04 18.64 20.53
C LEU A 83 3.05 17.49 20.39
N ARG A 84 1.93 17.51 21.13
CA ARG A 84 0.90 16.47 21.06
C ARG A 84 0.14 16.50 19.74
N LYS A 85 -0.17 17.70 19.23
CA LYS A 85 -0.76 17.91 17.90
C LYS A 85 0.22 17.46 16.80
N PHE A 86 1.50 17.78 16.94
CA PHE A 86 2.51 17.33 15.99
C PHE A 86 2.66 15.80 16.01
N SER A 87 2.74 15.18 17.20
CA SER A 87 2.87 13.73 17.33
C SER A 87 1.65 12.99 16.78
N SER A 88 0.44 13.51 17.01
CA SER A 88 -0.79 12.89 16.49
C SER A 88 -0.91 12.96 14.98
N LEU A 89 -0.22 13.90 14.31
CA LEU A 89 -0.14 13.99 12.85
C LEU A 89 1.06 13.21 12.27
N ALA A 90 2.22 13.30 12.90
CA ALA A 90 3.46 12.70 12.39
C ALA A 90 3.49 11.17 12.55
N ILE A 91 3.01 10.64 13.67
CA ILE A 91 3.08 9.21 13.97
C ILE A 91 2.26 8.38 12.97
N PRO A 92 0.99 8.71 12.66
CA PRO A 92 0.22 8.00 11.63
C PRO A 92 0.84 8.12 10.24
N PHE A 93 1.46 9.25 9.90
CA PHE A 93 2.13 9.44 8.62
C PHE A 93 3.36 8.53 8.46
N VAL A 94 4.15 8.37 9.52
CA VAL A 94 5.29 7.44 9.52
C VAL A 94 4.79 6.00 9.46
N MET A 95 3.77 5.66 10.25
CA MET A 95 3.24 4.29 10.29
C MET A 95 2.53 3.88 9.00
N SER A 96 1.85 4.80 8.32
CA SER A 96 1.27 4.51 7.01
C SER A 96 2.34 4.19 5.96
N SER A 97 3.55 4.74 6.08
CA SER A 97 4.68 4.38 5.20
C SER A 97 5.13 2.93 5.38
N PHE A 98 5.03 2.37 6.59
CA PHE A 98 5.34 0.96 6.86
C PHE A 98 4.21 0.01 6.47
N GLY A 99 2.95 0.45 6.55
CA GLY A 99 1.79 -0.34 6.10
C GLY A 99 1.53 -0.29 4.59
N TYR A 100 2.05 0.72 3.89
CA TYR A 100 1.87 0.89 2.44
C TYR A 100 2.28 -0.33 1.60
N PRO A 101 3.45 -0.96 1.83
CA PRO A 101 3.85 -2.17 1.12
C PRO A 101 2.81 -3.29 1.18
N TYR A 102 2.22 -3.51 2.36
CA TYR A 102 1.17 -4.51 2.57
C TYR A 102 -0.12 -4.17 1.82
N GLN A 103 -0.50 -2.90 1.79
CA GLN A 103 -1.64 -2.43 1.00
C GLN A 103 -1.41 -2.65 -0.50
N VAL A 104 -0.20 -2.38 -1.01
CA VAL A 104 0.13 -2.66 -2.42
C VAL A 104 -0.01 -4.15 -2.73
N VAL A 105 0.61 -5.03 -1.94
CA VAL A 105 0.51 -6.48 -2.15
C VAL A 105 -0.95 -6.96 -2.07
N SER A 106 -1.74 -6.44 -1.13
CA SER A 106 -3.18 -6.69 -1.02
C SER A 106 -3.92 -6.33 -2.31
N THR A 107 -3.71 -5.14 -2.86
CA THR A 107 -4.38 -4.72 -4.09
C THR A 107 -3.96 -5.52 -5.32
N VAL A 108 -2.69 -5.94 -5.40
CA VAL A 108 -2.19 -6.79 -6.50
C VAL A 108 -2.78 -8.18 -6.41
N MET A 109 -2.80 -8.78 -5.21
CA MET A 109 -3.46 -10.08 -4.99
C MET A 109 -4.95 -10.00 -5.28
N ALA A 110 -5.61 -8.90 -4.95
CA ALA A 110 -7.01 -8.71 -5.28
C ALA A 110 -7.28 -8.72 -6.79
N VAL A 111 -6.31 -8.34 -7.64
CA VAL A 111 -6.46 -8.37 -9.11
C VAL A 111 -5.89 -9.65 -9.72
N ALA A 112 -4.93 -10.31 -9.07
CA ALA A 112 -4.36 -11.58 -9.51
C ALA A 112 -5.46 -12.65 -9.68
N GLY A 113 -5.44 -13.37 -10.80
CA GLY A 113 -6.42 -14.41 -11.10
C GLY A 113 -7.81 -13.92 -11.53
N SER A 114 -8.03 -12.60 -11.64
CA SER A 114 -9.33 -12.03 -12.02
C SER A 114 -9.73 -12.22 -13.49
N GLY A 115 -8.84 -12.78 -14.32
CA GLY A 115 -9.06 -12.94 -15.75
C GLY A 115 -9.19 -11.62 -16.50
N LEU A 116 -8.59 -10.55 -15.98
CA LEU A 116 -8.44 -9.25 -16.65
C LEU A 116 -7.12 -9.23 -17.40
N ALA A 117 -7.01 -8.45 -18.48
CA ALA A 117 -5.77 -8.29 -19.23
C ALA A 117 -4.56 -7.91 -18.34
N VAL A 118 -4.80 -7.13 -17.27
CA VAL A 118 -3.77 -6.69 -16.31
C VAL A 118 -3.23 -7.83 -15.44
N SER A 119 -3.98 -8.92 -15.26
CA SER A 119 -3.57 -10.07 -14.42
C SER A 119 -2.91 -11.21 -15.20
N PHE A 120 -2.73 -11.04 -16.52
CA PHE A 120 -2.02 -11.99 -17.38
C PHE A 120 -0.62 -11.48 -17.77
N LEU A 121 0.24 -12.40 -18.21
CA LEU A 121 1.49 -12.04 -18.89
C LEU A 121 1.17 -11.29 -20.19
N PRO A 122 1.93 -10.24 -20.57
CA PRO A 122 3.23 -9.80 -20.05
C PRO A 122 3.18 -8.80 -18.87
N TYR A 123 2.01 -8.45 -18.35
CA TYR A 123 1.86 -7.36 -17.38
C TYR A 123 2.06 -7.78 -15.92
N ALA A 124 1.55 -8.96 -15.55
CA ALA A 124 1.75 -9.52 -14.21
C ALA A 124 1.72 -11.06 -14.26
N PRO A 125 2.57 -11.75 -13.48
CA PRO A 125 2.44 -13.19 -13.30
C PRO A 125 1.26 -13.52 -12.37
N SER A 126 0.76 -14.75 -12.45
CA SER A 126 -0.27 -15.26 -11.54
C SER A 126 0.35 -15.60 -10.18
N PHE A 127 -0.19 -15.06 -9.10
CA PHE A 127 0.25 -15.34 -7.73
C PHE A 127 -0.73 -16.27 -7.03
N VAL A 128 -0.23 -17.36 -6.46
CA VAL A 128 -1.02 -18.24 -5.57
C VAL A 128 -0.94 -17.72 -4.13
N ASN A 129 0.27 -17.39 -3.68
CA ASN A 129 0.53 -16.88 -2.34
C ASN A 129 0.87 -15.39 -2.37
N TRP A 130 0.46 -14.66 -1.34
CA TRP A 130 0.80 -13.24 -1.18
C TRP A 130 2.31 -13.01 -0.98
N HIS A 131 3.03 -13.99 -0.41
CA HIS A 131 4.49 -13.95 -0.29
C HIS A 131 5.17 -13.92 -1.66
N SER A 132 4.67 -14.71 -2.62
CA SER A 132 5.20 -14.70 -3.99
C SER A 132 4.99 -13.36 -4.68
N ALA A 133 3.86 -12.70 -4.41
CA ALA A 133 3.61 -11.33 -4.87
C ALA A 133 4.54 -10.33 -4.19
N TRP A 134 4.82 -10.49 -2.89
CA TRP A 134 5.77 -9.66 -2.17
C TRP A 134 7.19 -9.79 -2.74
N ASP A 135 7.68 -11.01 -2.95
CA ASP A 135 9.01 -11.27 -3.50
C ASP A 135 9.16 -10.69 -4.91
N TYR A 136 8.12 -10.84 -5.74
CA TYR A 136 8.07 -10.23 -7.08
C TYR A 136 8.11 -8.70 -7.02
N LEU A 137 7.41 -8.09 -6.07
CA LEU A 137 7.34 -6.63 -5.94
C LEU A 137 8.56 -6.03 -5.21
N THR A 138 9.33 -6.83 -4.45
CA THR A 138 10.52 -6.43 -3.67
C THR A 138 11.50 -5.55 -4.43
N PRO A 139 11.95 -5.91 -5.64
CA PRO A 139 12.92 -5.09 -6.34
C PRO A 139 12.39 -3.70 -6.70
N HIS A 140 11.16 -3.57 -7.22
CA HIS A 140 10.75 -2.37 -7.98
C HIS A 140 9.30 -1.87 -7.74
N GLY A 141 8.52 -2.53 -6.86
CA GLY A 141 7.05 -2.38 -6.83
C GLY A 141 6.39 -1.97 -5.52
N LEU A 142 6.99 -2.20 -4.35
CA LEU A 142 6.25 -2.03 -3.07
C LEU A 142 5.88 -0.59 -2.71
N LYS A 143 6.57 0.40 -3.28
CA LYS A 143 6.26 1.82 -3.04
C LYS A 143 5.55 2.49 -4.22
N ARG A 144 5.02 1.71 -5.16
CA ARG A 144 4.37 2.23 -6.37
C ARG A 144 3.12 3.02 -6.03
N GLY A 145 3.20 4.35 -6.17
CA GLY A 145 2.10 5.26 -5.89
C GLY A 145 2.12 5.88 -4.49
N ALA A 146 3.18 5.67 -3.71
CA ALA A 146 3.31 6.24 -2.36
C ALA A 146 3.53 7.76 -2.36
N ARG A 147 4.10 8.32 -3.45
CA ARG A 147 4.38 9.75 -3.60
C ARG A 147 3.32 10.41 -4.47
N LEU A 148 2.79 11.55 -4.02
CA LEU A 148 1.85 12.37 -4.80
C LEU A 148 2.56 13.14 -5.92
N PHE A 149 3.77 13.63 -5.64
CA PHE A 149 4.64 14.35 -6.57
C PHE A 149 5.98 13.61 -6.72
N LEU A 150 6.69 13.84 -7.84
CA LEU A 150 7.99 13.20 -8.14
C LEU A 150 7.92 11.67 -8.05
N ARG A 151 6.96 11.09 -8.78
CA ARG A 151 6.76 9.64 -8.83
C ARG A 151 7.94 9.00 -9.56
N GLU A 152 8.67 8.14 -8.88
CA GLU A 152 9.67 7.27 -9.50
C GLU A 152 8.96 6.01 -10.03
N GLN A 153 9.22 5.67 -11.29
CA GLN A 153 8.83 4.39 -11.88
C GLN A 153 10.11 3.62 -12.18
N THR A 154 10.41 2.61 -11.35
CA THR A 154 11.39 1.57 -11.65
C THR A 154 10.72 0.54 -12.57
N GLY A 155 10.50 0.92 -13.82
CA GLY A 155 9.94 0.04 -14.84
C GLY A 155 11.02 -0.83 -15.51
N ALA A 156 10.59 -1.82 -16.29
CA ALA A 156 11.49 -2.55 -17.20
C ALA A 156 12.10 -1.64 -18.27
N VAL A 157 11.61 -0.42 -18.44
CA VAL A 157 12.16 0.56 -19.37
C VAL A 157 12.62 1.78 -18.59
N SER A 158 13.92 2.08 -18.63
CA SER A 158 14.49 3.31 -18.09
C SER A 158 14.75 4.30 -19.21
N VAL A 159 14.41 5.57 -19.01
CA VAL A 159 14.76 6.64 -19.94
C VAL A 159 16.11 7.20 -19.50
N GLY A 160 17.12 7.13 -20.38
CA GLY A 160 18.43 7.70 -20.11
C GLY A 160 18.42 9.24 -20.21
N PRO A 161 19.50 9.91 -19.79
CA PRO A 161 19.68 11.36 -19.96
C PRO A 161 19.60 11.82 -21.43
N ASP A 162 19.80 10.89 -22.34
CA ASP A 162 19.73 10.99 -23.79
C ASP A 162 18.32 10.85 -24.38
N HIS A 163 17.29 10.71 -23.53
CA HIS A 163 15.90 10.45 -23.92
C HIS A 163 15.69 9.13 -24.70
N GLN A 164 16.63 8.18 -24.60
CA GLN A 164 16.45 6.85 -25.18
C GLN A 164 15.82 5.87 -24.19
N LEU A 165 15.00 4.96 -24.72
CA LEU A 165 14.29 3.93 -23.97
C LEU A 165 15.19 2.69 -23.87
N TYR A 166 15.67 2.38 -22.67
CA TYR A 166 16.46 1.18 -22.40
C TYR A 166 15.55 0.09 -21.83
N ALA A 167 15.27 -0.96 -22.60
CA ALA A 167 14.52 -2.12 -22.11
C ALA A 167 15.46 -3.08 -21.35
N SER A 168 15.12 -3.37 -20.10
CA SER A 168 15.72 -4.41 -19.28
C SER A 168 15.20 -5.77 -19.75
N ASN A 169 16.01 -6.47 -20.52
CA ASN A 169 15.71 -7.82 -21.00
C ASN A 169 15.79 -8.91 -19.91
N LYS A 170 16.01 -8.53 -18.65
CA LYS A 170 16.24 -9.46 -17.53
C LYS A 170 15.05 -10.39 -17.24
N PHE A 171 13.85 -10.03 -17.68
CA PHE A 171 12.62 -10.77 -17.43
C PHE A 171 12.03 -11.45 -18.70
N PHE A 172 12.75 -11.38 -19.84
CA PHE A 172 12.32 -11.94 -21.12
C PHE A 172 13.07 -13.23 -21.51
N ALA A 173 13.87 -13.79 -20.61
CA ALA A 173 14.62 -15.04 -20.83
C ALA A 173 14.01 -16.20 -20.05
#